data_AF-A0A149ZM24-F1
#
_entry.id   AF-A0A149ZM24-F1
#
_cell.length_a   1.000
_cell.length_b   1.000
_cell.length_c   1.000
_cell.angle_alpha   90.00
_cell.angle_beta   90.00
_cell.angle_gamma   90.00
#
_symmetry.space_group_name_H-M   'P 1'
#
loop_
_entity.id
_entity.type
_entity.pdbx_description
1 polymer ?
#
loop_
_entity_poly.entity_id
_entity_poly.type
_entity_poly.pdbx_seq_one_letter_code
_entity_poly.pdbx_strand_id
1 'polypeptide(L)' 'MVVTVPQDPTVWRTAAAAAQPTARVDPAAVDEVLPVRVDPIIALHDVLASAGPDAAEAGEHLRRAILDGAWRG' A
#
# COMPACT_ATOMS: atom_id res chain seq x y z
N MET A 1 -27.39 -11.43 -17.64
CA MET A 1 -26.13 -11.19 -16.88
C MET A 1 -26.05 -12.27 -15.81
N VAL A 2 -25.12 -13.21 -15.94
CA VAL A 2 -24.97 -14.32 -14.96
C VAL A 2 -23.94 -13.88 -13.92
N VAL A 3 -24.38 -13.79 -12.67
CA VAL A 3 -23.49 -13.54 -11.52
C VAL A 3 -23.14 -14.89 -10.93
N THR A 4 -21.89 -15.33 -11.11
CA THR A 4 -21.39 -16.56 -10.49
C THR A 4 -20.96 -16.26 -9.06
N VAL A 5 -21.78 -16.65 -8.09
CA VAL A 5 -21.43 -16.64 -6.66
C VAL A 5 -20.58 -17.88 -6.38
N PRO A 6 -19.33 -17.76 -5.91
CA PRO A 6 -18.52 -18.89 -5.49
C PRO A 6 -19.25 -19.66 -4.38
N GLN A 7 -19.39 -20.98 -4.56
CA GLN A 7 -20.08 -21.88 -3.63
C GLN A 7 -19.27 -22.14 -2.34
N ASP A 8 -17.99 -21.78 -2.36
CA ASP A 8 -17.11 -21.93 -1.20
C ASP A 8 -17.37 -20.80 -0.18
N PRO A 9 -17.86 -21.12 1.04
CA PRO A 9 -18.18 -20.12 2.05
C PRO A 9 -16.95 -19.39 2.60
N THR A 10 -15.74 -19.87 2.32
CA THR A 10 -14.49 -19.23 2.73
C THR A 10 -14.12 -18.04 1.84
N VAL A 11 -14.55 -18.04 0.57
CA VAL A 11 -14.27 -16.95 -0.38
C VAL A 11 -14.93 -15.63 0.08
N TRP A 12 -16.08 -15.73 0.74
CA TRP A 12 -16.79 -14.58 1.29
C TRP A 12 -16.20 -14.05 2.60
N ARG A 13 -15.34 -14.81 3.30
CA ARG A 13 -14.74 -14.31 4.56
C ARG A 13 -13.78 -13.15 4.31
N THR A 14 -12.99 -13.20 3.24
CA THR A 14 -12.07 -12.11 2.90
C THR A 14 -12.83 -10.86 2.44
N ALA A 15 -13.89 -11.04 1.63
CA ALA A 15 -14.76 -9.95 1.21
C ALA A 15 -15.54 -9.33 2.39
N ALA A 16 -16.03 -10.16 3.32
CA ALA A 16 -16.75 -9.71 4.51
C ALA A 16 -15.82 -8.99 5.51
N ALA A 17 -14.56 -9.42 5.65
CA ALA A 17 -13.56 -8.72 6.45
C ALA A 17 -13.19 -7.36 5.85
N ALA A 18 -13.10 -7.26 4.52
CA ALA A 18 -12.86 -6.00 3.81
C ALA A 18 -14.10 -5.08 3.78
N ALA A 19 -15.31 -5.65 3.85
CA ALA A 19 -16.57 -4.91 3.85
C ALA A 19 -16.97 -4.38 5.24
N GLN A 20 -16.24 -4.71 6.30
CA GLN A 20 -16.38 -4.08 7.61
C GLN A 20 -15.64 -2.74 7.59
N PRO A 21 -16.34 -1.58 7.54
CA PRO A 21 -15.68 -0.31 7.70
C PRO A 21 -15.29 -0.20 9.18
N THR A 22 -14.02 -0.34 9.50
CA THR A 22 -13.52 -0.30 10.89
C THR A 22 -13.54 1.08 11.53
N ALA A 23 -14.06 2.12 10.88
CA ALA A 23 -14.32 3.40 11.53
C ALA A 23 -15.48 4.12 10.85
N ARG A 24 -16.42 4.62 11.66
CA ARG A 24 -17.26 5.76 11.26
C ARG A 24 -16.31 6.96 11.18
N VAL A 25 -15.91 7.35 9.97
CA VAL A 25 -15.12 8.57 9.77
C VAL A 25 -16.07 9.75 9.98
N ASP A 26 -15.84 10.51 11.03
CA ASP A 26 -16.52 11.80 11.24
C ASP A 26 -15.97 12.79 10.21
N PRO A 27 -16.79 13.32 9.28
CA PRO A 27 -16.32 14.24 8.25
C PRO A 27 -15.84 15.59 8.81
N ALA A 28 -16.10 15.89 10.09
CA ALA A 28 -15.59 17.08 10.78
C ALA A 28 -14.27 16.83 11.53
N ALA A 29 -13.85 15.58 11.70
CA ALA A 29 -12.54 15.23 12.24
C ALA A 29 -11.49 15.35 11.12
N VAL A 30 -10.94 16.55 10.95
CA VAL A 30 -9.65 16.73 10.28
C VAL A 30 -8.55 16.20 11.21
N ASP A 31 -8.52 14.89 11.42
CA ASP A 31 -7.60 14.26 12.35
C ASP A 31 -6.57 13.47 11.56
N GLU A 32 -5.36 14.02 11.55
CA GLU A 32 -4.08 13.45 11.13
C GLU A 32 -4.09 12.65 9.82
N VAL A 33 -3.49 13.20 8.76
CA VAL A 33 -3.11 12.42 7.58
C VAL A 33 -2.23 11.27 8.08
N LEU A 34 -2.83 10.08 8.22
CA LEU A 34 -2.11 8.86 8.53
C LEU A 34 -0.94 8.78 7.55
N PRO A 35 0.31 8.65 8.03
CA PRO A 35 1.44 8.52 7.13
C PRO A 35 1.16 7.33 6.21
N VAL A 36 1.00 7.62 4.92
CA VAL A 36 0.76 6.60 3.90
C VAL A 36 2.00 5.72 3.89
N ARG A 37 1.88 4.52 4.45
CA ARG A 37 2.94 3.51 4.43
C ARG A 37 2.94 2.84 3.06
N VAL A 38 3.94 3.15 2.26
CA VAL A 38 4.25 2.59 0.96
C VAL A 38 5.12 1.36 1.16
N ASP A 39 4.75 0.29 0.47
CA ASP A 39 5.55 -0.93 0.45
C ASP A 39 6.96 -0.61 -0.10
N PRO A 40 8.04 -0.96 0.64
CA PRO A 40 9.41 -0.61 0.25
C PRO A 40 9.85 -1.25 -1.07
N ILE A 41 9.30 -2.41 -1.44
CA ILE A 41 9.60 -3.07 -2.72
C ILE A 41 8.95 -2.28 -3.87
N ILE A 42 7.70 -1.84 -3.68
CA ILE A 42 6.99 -1.02 -4.66
C ILE A 42 7.66 0.35 -4.80
N ALA A 43 8.02 0.99 -3.70
CA ALA A 43 8.76 2.27 -3.72
C ALA A 43 10.09 2.14 -4.48
N LEU A 44 10.85 1.06 -4.26
CA LEU A 44 12.10 0.83 -4.98
C LEU A 44 11.86 0.58 -6.47
N HIS A 45 10.84 -0.20 -6.82
CA HIS A 45 10.47 -0.45 -8.20
C HIS A 45 10.11 0.85 -8.95
N ASP A 46 9.29 1.70 -8.33
CA ASP A 46 8.85 2.95 -8.94
C ASP A 46 10.01 3.94 -9.14
N VAL A 47 10.94 3.99 -8.18
CA VAL A 47 12.17 4.80 -8.32
C VAL A 47 13.04 4.29 -9.46
N LEU A 48 13.22 2.98 -9.59
CA LEU A 48 14.03 2.39 -10.66
C LEU A 48 13.36 2.51 -12.04
N ALA A 49 12.03 2.56 -12.09
CA ALA A 49 11.26 2.75 -13.32
C ALA A 49 11.18 4.23 -13.76
N SER A 50 11.62 5.17 -12.92
CA SER A 50 11.66 6.60 -13.23
C SER A 50 12.60 6.92 -14.40
N ALA A 51 12.18 7.83 -15.28
CA ALA A 51 13.01 8.33 -16.38
C ALA A 51 14.02 9.43 -15.93
N GLY A 52 14.11 9.72 -14.64
CA GLY A 52 15.03 10.71 -14.10
C GLY A 52 16.50 10.29 -14.29
N PRO A 53 17.41 11.24 -14.53
CA PRO A 53 18.84 10.94 -14.70
C PRO A 53 19.46 10.27 -13.47
N ASP A 54 18.90 10.54 -12.29
CA ASP A 54 19.42 10.08 -11.00
C ASP A 54 18.65 8.85 -10.47
N ALA A 55 17.75 8.25 -11.24
CA ALA A 55 16.88 7.15 -10.80
C ALA A 55 17.68 5.96 -10.25
N ALA A 56 18.82 5.63 -10.88
CA ALA A 56 19.70 4.56 -10.43
C ALA A 56 20.37 4.87 -9.09
N GLU A 57 20.85 6.11 -8.91
CA GLU A 57 21.48 6.56 -7.66
C GLU A 57 20.44 6.62 -6.53
N ALA A 58 19.29 7.23 -6.78
CA ALA A 58 18.17 7.29 -5.85
C ALA A 58 17.69 5.89 -5.44
N GLY A 59 17.61 4.95 -6.39
CA GLY A 59 17.25 3.56 -6.13
C GLY A 59 18.26 2.86 -5.21
N GLU A 60 19.55 3.10 -5.39
CA GLU A 60 20.58 2.53 -4.53
C GLU A 60 20.56 3.12 -3.10
N HIS A 61 20.32 4.42 -2.96
CA HIS A 61 20.12 5.04 -1.65
C HIS A 61 18.87 4.50 -0.94
N LEU A 62 17.77 4.33 -1.66
CA LEU A 62 16.54 3.75 -1.14
C LEU A 62 16.75 2.28 -0.72
N ARG A 63 17.42 1.48 -1.55
CA ARG A 63 17.75 0.08 -1.24
C ARG A 63 18.54 -0.02 0.06
N ARG A 64 19.56 0.83 0.25
CA ARG A 64 20.34 0.88 1.51
C ARG A 64 19.45 1.24 2.70
N ALA A 65 18.61 2.28 2.59
CA ALA A 65 17.70 2.68 3.66
C ALA A 65 16.70 1.57 4.06
N ILE A 66 16.23 0.77 3.10
CA ILE A 66 15.36 -0.39 3.36
C ILE A 66 16.13 -1.47 4.12
N LEU A 67 17.32 -1.85 3.64
CA LEU A 67 18.15 -2.90 4.25
C LEU A 67 18.62 -2.53 5.66
N ASP A 68 18.93 -1.26 5.90
CA ASP A 68 19.35 -0.75 7.20
C ASP A 68 18.17 -0.51 8.17
N GLY A 69 16.93 -0.74 7.73
CA GLY A 69 15.72 -0.51 8.53
C GLY A 69 15.41 0.97 8.81
N ALA A 70 16.07 1.87 8.10
CA ALA A 70 15.90 3.32 8.20
C ALA A 70 14.68 3.83 7.42
N TRP A 71 14.14 3.04 6.49
CA TRP A 71 12.90 3.36 5.78
C TRP A 71 11.73 3.57 6.75
N ARG A 72 10.98 4.66 6.53
CA ARG A 72 9.79 5.07 7.31
C ARG A 72 8.58 5.34 6.42
N GLY A 73 8.73 5.05 5.14
CA GLY A 73 7.73 5.37 4.15
C GLY A 73 6.54 4.45 4.19
#